data_AF-A0A7K2E484-F1
#
_entry.id   AF-A0A7K2E484-F1
#
_cell.length_a   1.000
_cell.length_b   1.000
_cell.length_c   1.000
_cell.angle_alpha   90.00
_cell.angle_beta   90.00
_cell.angle_gamma   90.00
#
_symmetry.space_group_name_H-M   'P 1'
#
loop_
_entity.id
_entity.type
_entity.pdbx_description
1 polymer ?
#
loop_
_entity_poly.entity_id
_entity_poly.type
_entity_poly.pdbx_seq_one_letter_code
_entity_poly.pdbx_strand_id
1 'polypeptide(L)'
;MGMSLGLAVARRALLLALVALLVALVALVAAFVADPGSDGAADDSGSADLAEARAAAAAAQASAEDAAIKSASSAAAADEAAVVAQEAVVMAQQAAAVAEAAAAQAAAAAEALAAGQEAAAGGDARPAEASEEETEAETMAATGSGPAAATEEAVETPAPAGETDAGDTDAATDTDATAAADTGGDESGEASTDGAGGTPDGAPEPAASLPGEPHEFGPPEGAALAVVGVSHDSVLNVRDVPAGEIVARLDNVMNVGSEPVVYVREADSDALLATLDLNRGVIATGNTRRLPTTIWHEIRMADAVGWASSAFLSPLGDTSDATADIVATLGETPAAETLAELARIVAGAVASDGPPSRIVVSGAPVIGDLGEITVDVLGLPDDAVRGFRLQVFAQQDPGSGSFVLKSVESTTICDSHRGVSEEGLCD
;
A
#
# COMPACT_ATOMS: atom_id res chain seq x y z
N MET A 1 28.37 16.68 -29.25
CA MET A 1 29.00 16.30 -27.97
C MET A 1 28.54 17.29 -26.91
N GLY A 2 27.37 17.06 -26.33
CA GLY A 2 26.89 17.78 -25.16
C GLY A 2 26.27 16.74 -24.25
N MET A 3 27.05 16.25 -23.28
CA MET A 3 26.46 15.45 -22.21
C MET A 3 25.52 16.37 -21.45
N SER A 4 24.27 15.94 -21.33
CA SER A 4 23.13 16.69 -20.80
C SER A 4 23.43 17.23 -19.41
N LEU A 5 23.18 18.52 -19.19
CA LEU A 5 23.29 19.16 -17.88
C LEU A 5 22.51 18.39 -16.79
N GLY A 6 21.41 17.73 -17.15
CA GLY A 6 20.61 16.91 -16.23
C GLY A 6 21.39 15.75 -15.59
N LEU A 7 22.21 15.03 -16.36
CA LEU A 7 23.00 13.91 -15.82
C LEU A 7 24.10 14.41 -14.86
N ALA A 8 24.64 15.61 -15.12
CA ALA A 8 25.63 16.22 -14.23
C ALA A 8 25.01 16.66 -12.90
N VAL A 9 23.78 17.17 -12.91
CA VAL A 9 23.05 17.57 -11.70
C VAL A 9 22.65 16.32 -10.89
N ALA A 10 22.09 15.29 -11.52
CA ALA A 10 21.73 14.03 -10.86
C ALA A 10 22.93 13.35 -10.20
N ARG A 11 24.08 13.28 -10.89
CA ARG A 11 25.33 12.75 -10.31
C ARG A 11 25.82 13.55 -9.11
N ARG A 12 25.64 14.87 -9.13
CA ARG A 12 26.07 15.75 -8.03
C ARG A 12 25.16 15.60 -6.80
N ALA A 13 23.85 15.43 -7.01
CA ALA A 13 22.89 15.12 -5.95
C ALA A 13 23.19 13.74 -5.32
N LEU A 14 23.41 12.71 -6.14
CA LEU A 14 23.78 11.37 -5.66
C LEU A 14 25.08 11.38 -4.85
N LEU A 15 26.09 12.13 -5.29
CA LEU A 15 27.36 12.27 -4.56
C LEU A 15 27.16 12.96 -3.20
N LEU A 16 26.32 13.98 -3.12
CA LEU A 16 26.03 14.64 -1.83
C LEU A 16 25.28 13.72 -0.87
N ALA A 17 24.31 12.94 -1.35
CA ALA A 17 23.60 11.95 -0.55
C ALA A 17 24.55 10.86 -0.02
N LEU A 18 25.46 10.36 -0.86
CA LEU A 18 26.49 9.39 -0.45
C LEU A 18 27.44 9.96 0.61
N VAL A 19 27.84 11.22 0.48
CA VAL A 19 28.69 11.89 1.48
C VAL A 19 27.96 12.04 2.81
N ALA A 20 26.67 12.43 2.80
CA ALA A 20 25.87 12.52 4.02
C ALA A 20 25.73 11.16 4.73
N LEU A 21 25.47 10.09 3.97
CA LEU A 21 25.42 8.73 4.49
C LEU A 21 26.75 8.30 5.13
N LEU A 22 27.88 8.61 4.48
CA LEU A 22 29.22 8.32 4.99
C LEU A 22 29.50 9.06 6.30
N VAL A 23 29.10 10.33 6.42
CA VAL A 23 29.26 11.11 7.66
C VAL A 23 28.42 10.50 8.79
N ALA A 24 27.16 10.11 8.52
CA ALA A 24 26.32 9.44 9.50
C ALA A 24 26.92 8.10 9.98
N LEU A 25 27.47 7.31 9.06
CA LEU A 25 28.11 6.04 9.37
C LEU A 25 29.39 6.21 10.21
N VAL A 26 30.19 7.24 9.93
CA VAL A 26 31.37 7.59 10.75
C VAL A 26 30.95 8.01 12.16
N ALA A 27 29.89 8.80 12.30
CA ALA A 27 29.37 9.20 13.61
C ALA A 27 28.85 8.00 14.42
N LEU A 28 28.16 7.06 13.77
CA LEU A 28 27.70 5.82 14.39
C LEU A 28 28.90 4.96 14.87
N VAL A 29 29.92 4.79 14.04
CA VAL A 29 31.13 4.03 14.40
C VAL A 29 31.87 4.71 15.56
N ALA A 30 31.98 6.04 15.56
CA ALA A 30 32.59 6.78 16.67
C ALA A 30 31.82 6.57 17.99
N ALA A 31 30.49 6.52 17.95
CA ALA A 31 29.67 6.23 19.12
C ALA A 31 29.86 4.79 19.65
N PHE A 32 30.09 3.81 18.77
CA PHE A 32 30.36 2.42 19.16
C PHE A 32 31.80 2.17 19.63
N VAL A 33 32.77 2.94 19.14
CA VAL A 33 34.20 2.80 19.50
C VAL A 33 34.55 3.55 20.79
N ALA A 34 33.68 4.44 21.26
CA ALA A 34 33.81 5.04 22.59
C ALA A 34 33.63 3.95 23.67
N ASP A 35 34.74 3.33 24.06
CA ASP A 35 34.83 2.27 25.05
C ASP A 35 34.30 2.76 26.41
N PRO A 36 33.19 2.19 26.94
CA PRO A 36 32.65 2.60 28.23
C PRO A 36 33.51 2.16 29.43
N GLY A 37 34.63 1.46 29.21
CA GLY A 37 35.47 0.88 30.27
C GLY A 37 36.67 1.69 30.72
N SER A 38 36.90 2.90 30.21
CA SER A 38 38.04 3.73 30.60
C SER A 38 37.72 4.60 31.83
N ASP A 39 37.94 4.06 33.04
CA ASP A 39 37.86 4.77 34.34
C ASP A 39 38.92 5.90 34.53
N GLY A 40 39.49 6.41 33.46
CA GLY A 40 40.39 7.57 33.47
C GLY A 40 39.59 8.86 33.29
N ALA A 41 39.46 9.62 34.38
CA ALA A 41 39.01 11.02 34.46
C ALA A 41 38.43 11.62 33.17
N ALA A 42 37.11 11.86 33.17
CA ALA A 42 36.40 12.60 32.12
C ALA A 42 37.06 13.96 31.86
N ASP A 43 37.97 14.00 30.88
CA ASP A 43 38.42 15.24 30.28
C ASP A 43 37.26 15.82 29.46
N ASP A 44 37.01 17.12 29.62
CA ASP A 44 35.96 17.92 28.98
C ASP A 44 35.93 17.86 27.43
N SER A 45 36.88 17.16 26.79
CA SER A 45 37.04 17.07 25.34
C SER A 45 35.90 16.36 24.61
N GLY A 46 35.27 15.33 25.21
CA GLY A 46 34.22 14.56 24.52
C GLY A 46 32.92 15.33 24.27
N SER A 47 32.61 16.31 25.12
CA SER A 47 31.43 17.16 24.94
C SER A 47 31.62 18.21 23.82
N ALA A 48 32.86 18.65 23.61
CA ALA A 48 33.23 19.57 22.54
C ALA A 48 33.14 18.88 21.17
N ASP A 49 33.61 17.63 21.07
CA ASP A 49 33.57 16.86 19.83
C ASP A 49 32.14 16.54 19.36
N LEU A 50 31.22 16.25 20.29
CA LEU A 50 29.81 16.01 19.97
C LEU A 50 29.09 17.30 19.52
N ALA A 51 29.41 18.44 20.14
CA ALA A 51 28.87 19.74 19.75
C ALA A 51 29.37 20.17 18.36
N GLU A 52 30.65 19.91 18.06
CA GLU A 52 31.23 20.15 16.74
C GLU A 52 30.60 19.23 15.67
N ALA A 53 30.36 17.95 15.98
CA ALA A 53 29.67 17.03 15.09
C ALA A 53 28.22 17.46 14.78
N ARG A 54 27.48 17.93 15.80
CA ARG A 54 26.12 18.48 15.61
C ARG A 54 26.12 19.76 14.78
N ALA A 55 27.10 20.64 15.00
CA ALA A 55 27.24 21.87 14.21
C ALA A 55 27.59 21.56 12.74
N ALA A 56 28.45 20.56 12.49
CA ALA A 56 28.78 20.10 11.15
C ALA A 56 27.57 19.47 10.43
N ALA A 57 26.75 18.68 11.14
CA ALA A 57 25.52 18.10 10.60
C ALA A 57 24.49 19.19 10.22
N ALA A 58 24.28 20.18 11.10
CA ALA A 58 23.38 21.30 10.83
C ALA A 58 23.86 22.16 9.63
N ALA A 59 25.18 22.38 9.50
CA ALA A 59 25.75 23.08 8.35
C ALA A 59 25.60 22.29 7.04
N ALA A 60 25.73 20.97 7.09
CA ALA A 60 25.51 20.10 5.93
C ALA A 60 24.04 20.12 5.48
N GLN A 61 23.09 20.09 6.41
CA GLN A 61 21.67 20.22 6.12
C GLN A 61 21.34 21.57 5.48
N ALA A 62 21.82 22.68 6.06
CA ALA A 62 21.60 24.02 5.51
C ALA A 62 22.19 24.17 4.09
N SER A 63 23.36 23.55 3.83
CA SER A 63 23.96 23.54 2.50
C SER A 63 23.17 22.69 1.49
N ALA A 64 22.49 21.62 1.93
CA ALA A 64 21.63 20.81 1.08
C ALA A 64 20.33 21.54 0.71
N GLU A 65 19.74 22.26 1.67
CA GLU A 65 18.55 23.09 1.45
C GLU A 65 18.83 24.24 0.46
N ASP A 66 19.95 24.97 0.62
CA ASP A 66 20.35 26.03 -0.32
C ASP A 66 20.65 25.48 -1.73
N ALA A 67 21.21 24.27 -1.84
CA ALA A 67 21.43 23.60 -3.12
C ALA A 67 20.11 23.18 -3.78
N ALA A 68 19.14 22.69 -3.00
CA ALA A 68 17.80 22.36 -3.48
C ALA A 68 17.06 23.60 -4.01
N ILE A 69 17.09 24.71 -3.26
CA ILE A 69 16.49 26.00 -3.66
C ILE A 69 17.15 26.52 -4.94
N LYS A 70 18.49 26.46 -5.06
CA LYS A 70 19.20 26.86 -6.28
C LYS A 70 18.85 25.97 -7.47
N SER A 71 18.67 24.66 -7.27
CA SER A 71 18.27 23.73 -8.33
C SER A 71 16.84 23.98 -8.83
N ALA A 72 15.93 24.37 -7.94
CA ALA A 72 14.55 24.73 -8.28
C ALA A 72 14.45 26.04 -9.09
N SER A 73 15.45 26.92 -9.01
CA SER A 73 15.43 28.25 -9.66
C SER A 73 15.83 28.28 -11.14
N SER A 74 16.29 27.17 -11.73
CA SER A 74 16.65 27.09 -13.17
C SER A 74 15.63 26.26 -13.97
N ALA A 75 14.53 26.90 -14.38
CA ALA A 75 13.40 26.22 -15.02
C ALA A 75 13.45 26.26 -16.57
N ALA A 76 13.73 25.09 -17.17
CA ALA A 76 13.13 24.62 -18.43
C ALA A 76 13.25 23.08 -18.64
N ALA A 77 13.61 22.31 -17.61
CA ALA A 77 13.66 20.85 -17.62
C ALA A 77 13.40 20.29 -16.20
N ALA A 78 12.37 20.82 -15.51
CA ALA A 78 12.29 20.83 -14.05
C ALA A 78 11.43 19.73 -13.40
N ASP A 79 10.59 18.99 -14.12
CA ASP A 79 9.66 18.05 -13.46
C ASP A 79 10.36 16.77 -12.97
N GLU A 80 11.25 16.18 -13.77
CA GLU A 80 11.95 14.95 -13.37
C GLU A 80 13.00 15.21 -12.27
N ALA A 81 13.64 16.40 -12.29
CA ALA A 81 14.58 16.81 -11.25
C ALA A 81 13.88 17.17 -9.93
N ALA A 82 12.66 17.71 -9.98
CA ALA A 82 11.86 18.00 -8.79
C ALA A 82 11.40 16.71 -8.08
N VAL A 83 10.97 15.70 -8.85
CA VAL A 83 10.61 14.38 -8.30
C VAL A 83 11.82 13.72 -7.63
N VAL A 84 12.97 13.68 -8.30
CA VAL A 84 14.20 13.10 -7.73
C VAL A 84 14.69 13.88 -6.50
N ALA A 85 14.55 15.21 -6.49
CA ALA A 85 14.87 16.02 -5.32
C ALA A 85 13.92 15.73 -4.14
N GLN A 86 12.63 15.52 -4.41
CA GLN A 86 11.64 15.20 -3.38
C GLN A 86 11.86 13.79 -2.80
N GLU A 87 12.20 12.81 -3.63
CA GLU A 87 12.62 11.47 -3.18
C GLU A 87 13.89 11.53 -2.30
N ALA A 88 14.87 12.37 -2.67
CA ALA A 88 16.07 12.55 -1.87
C ALA A 88 15.78 13.16 -0.49
N VAL A 89 14.82 14.09 -0.40
CA VAL A 89 14.37 14.66 0.88
C VAL A 89 13.69 13.60 1.75
N VAL A 90 12.83 12.77 1.17
CA VAL A 90 12.18 11.66 1.89
C VAL A 90 13.21 10.66 2.42
N MET A 91 14.21 10.29 1.61
CA MET A 91 15.30 9.41 2.07
C MET A 91 16.12 10.04 3.20
N ALA A 92 16.38 11.35 3.15
CA ALA A 92 17.10 12.05 4.21
C ALA A 92 16.29 12.08 5.52
N GLN A 93 14.97 12.29 5.44
CA GLN A 93 14.07 12.26 6.60
C GLN A 93 14.00 10.86 7.24
N GLN A 94 13.90 9.81 6.41
CA GLN A 94 13.94 8.43 6.89
C GLN A 94 15.26 8.10 7.58
N ALA A 95 16.40 8.52 7.01
CA ALA A 95 17.70 8.33 7.63
C ALA A 95 17.82 9.04 8.99
N ALA A 96 17.26 10.24 9.13
CA ALA A 96 17.22 10.97 10.39
C ALA A 96 16.38 10.23 11.45
N ALA A 97 15.20 9.71 11.08
CA ALA A 97 14.35 8.94 11.98
C ALA A 97 15.02 7.64 12.46
N VAL A 98 15.72 6.92 11.58
CA VAL A 98 16.50 5.73 11.95
C VAL A 98 17.63 6.08 12.93
N ALA A 99 18.31 7.21 12.72
CA ALA A 99 19.36 7.67 13.64
C ALA A 99 18.80 8.02 15.03
N GLU A 100 17.62 8.64 15.10
CA GLU A 100 16.95 8.94 16.37
C GLU A 100 16.50 7.67 17.11
N ALA A 101 15.94 6.70 16.39
CA ALA A 101 15.57 5.40 16.95
C ALA A 101 16.79 4.63 17.49
N ALA A 102 17.91 4.63 16.74
CA ALA A 102 19.16 4.02 17.19
C ALA A 102 19.72 4.69 18.46
N ALA A 103 19.64 6.02 18.55
CA ALA A 103 20.05 6.76 19.74
C ALA A 103 19.18 6.41 20.97
N ALA A 104 17.86 6.25 20.78
CA ALA A 104 16.95 5.83 21.84
C ALA A 104 17.24 4.39 22.33
N GLN A 105 17.53 3.46 21.41
CA GLN A 105 17.92 2.09 21.76
C GLN A 105 19.25 2.04 22.53
N ALA A 106 20.24 2.85 22.13
CA ALA A 106 21.51 2.94 22.83
C ALA A 106 21.34 3.49 24.27
N ALA A 107 20.46 4.49 24.45
CA ALA A 107 20.14 5.01 25.77
C ALA A 107 19.48 3.95 26.68
N ALA A 108 18.50 3.20 26.16
CA ALA A 108 17.85 2.12 26.90
C ALA A 108 18.83 0.99 27.27
N ALA A 109 19.76 0.64 26.38
CA ALA A 109 20.80 -0.35 26.66
C ALA A 109 21.76 0.11 27.78
N ALA A 110 22.13 1.41 27.79
CA ALA A 110 22.95 1.99 28.84
C ALA A 110 22.26 1.95 30.21
N GLU A 111 20.95 2.26 30.28
CA GLU A 111 20.17 2.15 31.52
C GLU A 111 20.08 0.71 32.02
N ALA A 112 19.90 -0.27 31.13
CA ALA A 112 19.87 -1.69 31.49
C ALA A 112 21.21 -2.19 32.05
N LEU A 113 22.33 -1.74 31.47
CA LEU A 113 23.67 -2.04 31.97
C LEU A 113 23.91 -1.43 33.36
N ALA A 114 23.51 -0.18 33.58
CA ALA A 114 23.61 0.48 34.88
C ALA A 114 22.82 -0.27 35.97
N ALA A 115 21.58 -0.68 35.66
CA ALA A 115 20.75 -1.47 36.56
C ALA A 115 21.37 -2.85 36.89
N GLY A 116 22.03 -3.49 35.92
CA GLY A 116 22.74 -4.75 36.11
C GLY A 116 23.96 -4.63 37.04
N GLN A 117 24.69 -3.50 36.97
CA GLN A 117 25.85 -3.25 37.84
C GLN A 117 25.46 -3.00 39.29
N GLU A 118 24.36 -2.28 39.54
CA GLU A 118 23.83 -2.10 40.91
C GLU A 118 23.40 -3.44 41.55
N ALA A 119 22.76 -4.31 40.77
CA ALA A 119 22.38 -5.64 41.22
C ALA A 119 23.59 -6.52 41.58
N ALA A 120 24.69 -6.40 40.83
CA ALA A 120 25.93 -7.12 41.11
C ALA A 120 26.68 -6.58 42.34
N ALA A 121 26.60 -5.27 42.62
CA ALA A 121 27.25 -4.66 43.78
C ALA A 121 26.51 -4.91 45.11
N GLY A 122 25.20 -5.18 45.08
CA GLY A 122 24.37 -5.44 46.26
C GLY A 122 24.36 -6.89 46.78
N GLY A 123 25.09 -7.81 46.13
CA GLY A 123 25.17 -9.22 46.51
C GLY A 123 26.05 -9.46 47.73
N ASP A 124 25.58 -9.06 48.91
CA ASP A 124 26.20 -9.44 50.19
C ASP A 124 26.05 -10.96 50.37
N ALA A 125 27.16 -11.67 50.16
CA ALA A 125 27.24 -13.12 50.13
C ALA A 125 26.87 -13.72 51.49
N ARG A 126 25.60 -14.05 51.67
CA ARG A 126 25.16 -14.91 52.77
C ARG A 126 25.46 -16.37 52.38
N PRO A 127 26.30 -17.10 53.14
CA PRO A 127 26.58 -18.49 52.83
C PRO A 127 25.31 -19.33 53.04
N ALA A 128 24.84 -19.97 51.97
CA ALA A 128 23.73 -20.90 52.00
C ALA A 128 24.20 -22.21 52.66
N GLU A 129 23.56 -22.58 53.77
CA GLU A 129 23.67 -23.92 54.35
C GLU A 129 23.01 -24.92 53.41
N ALA A 130 23.73 -26.01 53.16
CA ALA A 130 23.31 -27.13 52.32
C ALA A 130 22.17 -27.90 53.00
N SER A 131 21.01 -27.91 52.37
CA SER A 131 19.94 -28.88 52.63
C SER A 131 19.85 -29.81 51.42
N GLU A 132 20.33 -31.03 51.64
CA GLU A 132 20.17 -32.19 50.77
C GLU A 132 18.69 -32.60 50.79
N GLU A 133 18.01 -32.57 49.65
CA GLU A 133 16.70 -33.20 49.49
C GLU A 133 16.69 -33.99 48.17
N GLU A 134 16.76 -35.32 48.32
CA GLU A 134 16.54 -36.31 47.27
C GLU A 134 15.17 -36.09 46.62
N THR A 135 15.14 -36.02 45.29
CA THR A 135 13.90 -36.26 44.54
C THR A 135 14.13 -37.37 43.52
N GLU A 136 13.40 -38.45 43.76
CA GLU A 136 13.41 -39.70 43.00
C GLU A 136 12.91 -39.48 41.57
N ALA A 137 13.57 -40.20 40.65
CA ALA A 137 13.20 -40.29 39.25
C ALA A 137 12.00 -41.23 39.08
N GLU A 138 10.86 -40.71 38.61
CA GLU A 138 9.73 -41.52 38.17
C GLU A 138 9.74 -41.67 36.64
N THR A 139 10.41 -42.71 36.17
CA THR A 139 10.34 -43.24 34.80
C THR A 139 9.00 -43.96 34.58
N MET A 140 8.09 -43.35 33.82
CA MET A 140 6.91 -44.02 33.28
C MET A 140 7.22 -44.61 31.90
N ALA A 141 7.39 -45.93 31.87
CA ALA A 141 7.39 -46.75 30.67
C ALA A 141 5.94 -47.10 30.29
N ALA A 142 5.54 -46.82 29.05
CA ALA A 142 4.29 -47.32 28.46
C ALA A 142 4.60 -48.20 27.26
N THR A 143 4.54 -49.51 27.48
CA THR A 143 4.61 -50.57 26.48
C THR A 143 3.23 -50.85 25.89
N GLY A 144 3.16 -50.89 24.55
CA GLY A 144 2.56 -52.01 23.81
C GLY A 144 1.06 -51.98 23.49
N SER A 145 0.73 -51.84 22.21
CA SER A 145 -0.14 -52.78 21.46
C SER A 145 -0.07 -52.50 19.96
N GLY A 146 0.40 -53.50 19.21
CA GLY A 146 0.29 -53.58 17.74
C GLY A 146 -1.03 -54.27 17.31
N PRO A 147 -1.10 -54.82 16.09
CA PRO A 147 -1.69 -54.17 14.93
C PRO A 147 -3.05 -54.80 14.53
N ALA A 148 -3.91 -54.01 13.91
CA ALA A 148 -5.10 -54.52 13.21
C ALA A 148 -5.04 -54.12 11.73
N ALA A 149 -4.94 -55.15 10.89
CA ALA A 149 -5.11 -55.09 9.45
C ALA A 149 -6.59 -54.99 9.07
N ALA A 150 -6.90 -54.12 8.11
CA ALA A 150 -8.15 -54.01 7.35
C ALA A 150 -8.00 -52.74 6.47
N THR A 151 -8.35 -52.61 5.20
CA THR A 151 -8.86 -53.48 4.13
C THR A 151 -8.58 -52.66 2.86
N GLU A 152 -8.05 -53.28 1.81
CA GLU A 152 -7.93 -52.64 0.49
C GLU A 152 -9.34 -52.46 -0.09
N GLU A 153 -9.76 -51.21 -0.30
CA GLU A 153 -10.84 -50.90 -1.24
C GLU A 153 -10.23 -50.28 -2.49
N ALA A 154 -10.28 -51.07 -3.57
CA ALA A 154 -10.03 -50.64 -4.92
C ALA A 154 -11.16 -49.71 -5.36
N VAL A 155 -10.84 -48.47 -5.70
CA VAL A 155 -11.75 -47.58 -6.44
C VAL A 155 -11.44 -47.72 -7.92
N GLU A 156 -12.43 -48.18 -8.66
CA GLU A 156 -12.44 -48.37 -10.10
C GLU A 156 -12.16 -47.08 -10.86
N THR A 157 -11.22 -47.17 -11.81
CA THR A 157 -11.04 -46.25 -12.93
C THR A 157 -12.14 -46.48 -13.97
N PRO A 158 -13.01 -45.49 -14.30
CA PRO A 158 -13.86 -45.61 -15.48
C PRO A 158 -13.06 -45.31 -16.76
N ALA A 159 -13.12 -46.24 -17.70
CA ALA A 159 -12.57 -46.11 -19.04
C ALA A 159 -13.32 -45.06 -19.88
N PRO A 160 -12.65 -44.40 -20.85
CA PRO A 160 -13.32 -43.47 -21.76
C PRO A 160 -14.07 -44.24 -22.84
N ALA A 161 -15.34 -43.89 -23.05
CA ALA A 161 -16.15 -44.38 -24.15
C ALA A 161 -16.53 -43.22 -25.08
N GLY A 162 -16.27 -43.42 -26.37
CA GLY A 162 -17.19 -43.00 -27.42
C GLY A 162 -16.86 -41.72 -28.17
N GLU A 163 -16.18 -41.87 -29.29
CA GLU A 163 -16.31 -41.00 -30.46
C GLU A 163 -17.78 -40.93 -30.90
N THR A 164 -18.29 -39.74 -31.16
CA THR A 164 -19.39 -39.53 -32.12
C THR A 164 -19.09 -38.32 -33.00
N ASP A 165 -18.83 -38.66 -34.25
CA ASP A 165 -18.76 -37.84 -35.45
C ASP A 165 -20.18 -37.47 -35.95
N ALA A 166 -20.22 -36.49 -36.86
CA ALA A 166 -21.30 -36.02 -37.72
C ALA A 166 -22.32 -35.01 -37.16
N GLY A 167 -22.44 -33.86 -37.85
CA GLY A 167 -23.55 -32.93 -37.61
C GLY A 167 -23.49 -31.58 -38.32
N ASP A 168 -23.28 -31.58 -39.62
CA ASP A 168 -23.51 -30.48 -40.56
C ASP A 168 -24.87 -29.79 -40.33
N THR A 169 -24.91 -28.46 -40.17
CA THR A 169 -26.13 -27.66 -40.41
C THR A 169 -25.79 -26.22 -40.79
N ASP A 170 -25.65 -26.00 -42.09
CA ASP A 170 -25.95 -24.72 -42.75
C ASP A 170 -27.41 -24.31 -42.47
N ALA A 171 -27.62 -23.07 -42.00
CA ALA A 171 -28.89 -22.38 -42.17
C ALA A 171 -28.66 -20.87 -42.25
N ALA A 172 -28.67 -20.37 -43.49
CA ALA A 172 -28.83 -18.97 -43.82
C ALA A 172 -30.16 -18.43 -43.27
N THR A 173 -30.15 -17.16 -42.85
CA THR A 173 -31.34 -16.32 -42.98
C THR A 173 -30.92 -14.88 -43.24
N ASP A 174 -30.99 -14.53 -44.52
CA ASP A 174 -31.30 -13.19 -45.00
C ASP A 174 -32.57 -12.68 -44.30
N THR A 175 -32.55 -11.45 -43.81
CA THR A 175 -33.76 -10.61 -43.82
C THR A 175 -33.38 -9.16 -44.10
N ASP A 176 -33.96 -8.71 -45.20
CA ASP A 176 -33.83 -7.44 -45.86
C ASP A 176 -34.66 -6.33 -45.16
N ALA A 177 -34.20 -5.10 -45.36
CA ALA A 177 -34.94 -3.83 -45.44
C ALA A 177 -36.12 -3.51 -44.49
N THR A 178 -36.05 -2.36 -43.79
CA THR A 178 -37.05 -1.28 -43.96
C THR A 178 -36.48 0.10 -43.59
N ALA A 179 -36.89 1.10 -44.35
CA ALA A 179 -36.48 2.50 -44.31
C ALA A 179 -37.47 3.41 -43.55
N ALA A 180 -36.96 4.62 -43.23
CA ALA A 180 -37.62 5.94 -43.17
C ALA A 180 -38.52 6.33 -41.98
N ALA A 181 -38.17 7.47 -41.35
CA ALA A 181 -39.01 8.65 -41.02
C ALA A 181 -38.18 9.63 -40.15
N ASP A 182 -37.43 10.56 -40.73
CA ASP A 182 -37.82 11.98 -40.90
C ASP A 182 -39.20 12.40 -40.36
N THR A 183 -39.20 13.17 -39.25
CA THR A 183 -40.21 14.20 -38.97
C THR A 183 -39.57 15.32 -38.15
N GLY A 184 -39.49 16.51 -38.75
CA GLY A 184 -39.18 17.76 -38.06
C GLY A 184 -40.31 18.25 -37.15
N GLY A 185 -39.96 19.13 -36.22
CA GLY A 185 -40.88 19.78 -35.29
C GLY A 185 -40.22 20.96 -34.56
N ASP A 186 -40.17 22.09 -35.26
CA ASP A 186 -39.98 23.45 -34.73
C ASP A 186 -41.28 23.87 -34.04
N GLU A 187 -41.25 24.28 -32.76
CA GLU A 187 -42.19 25.26 -32.21
C GLU A 187 -41.53 26.10 -31.10
N SER A 188 -41.34 27.37 -31.44
CA SER A 188 -41.02 28.49 -30.56
C SER A 188 -42.21 28.80 -29.66
N GLY A 189 -42.00 28.85 -28.34
CA GLY A 189 -42.99 29.28 -27.35
C GLY A 189 -42.45 30.37 -26.45
N GLU A 190 -42.65 31.63 -26.84
CA GLU A 190 -42.46 32.80 -25.97
C GLU A 190 -43.61 32.88 -24.95
N ALA A 191 -43.28 32.84 -23.65
CA ALA A 191 -44.21 33.19 -22.58
C ALA A 191 -43.58 34.24 -21.65
N SER A 192 -44.03 35.47 -21.86
CA SER A 192 -43.78 36.64 -21.02
C SER A 192 -44.58 36.54 -19.72
N THR A 193 -43.93 36.77 -18.56
CA THR A 193 -44.62 37.08 -17.31
C THR A 193 -43.90 38.19 -16.54
N ASP A 194 -44.48 39.39 -16.61
CA ASP A 194 -44.22 40.50 -15.70
C ASP A 194 -44.85 40.19 -14.33
N GLY A 195 -44.01 40.01 -13.31
CA GLY A 195 -44.41 39.77 -11.93
C GLY A 195 -43.49 40.53 -10.97
N ALA A 196 -43.88 41.75 -10.63
CA ALA A 196 -43.19 42.60 -9.68
C ALA A 196 -43.38 42.13 -8.22
N GLY A 197 -42.28 42.13 -7.46
CA GLY A 197 -42.29 42.74 -6.14
C GLY A 197 -42.44 41.81 -4.93
N GLY A 198 -41.31 41.25 -4.50
CA GLY A 198 -41.10 40.76 -3.14
C GLY A 198 -39.77 40.05 -3.08
N THR A 199 -38.71 40.71 -2.61
CA THR A 199 -37.40 40.07 -2.39
C THR A 199 -37.51 39.26 -1.10
N PRO A 200 -37.61 37.91 -1.12
CA PRO A 200 -37.45 37.14 0.09
C PRO A 200 -36.01 37.33 0.58
N ASP A 201 -35.87 37.93 1.76
CA ASP A 201 -34.61 38.20 2.46
C ASP A 201 -34.03 36.90 3.08
N GLY A 202 -33.91 35.88 2.23
CA GLY A 202 -33.48 34.53 2.56
C GLY A 202 -32.96 33.81 1.32
N ALA A 203 -32.37 34.57 0.38
CA ALA A 203 -31.60 33.95 -0.69
C ALA A 203 -30.50 33.11 -0.02
N PRO A 204 -30.46 31.78 -0.26
CA PRO A 204 -29.43 30.94 0.33
C PRO A 204 -28.08 31.55 0.01
N GLU A 205 -27.20 31.64 1.02
CA GLU A 205 -25.84 32.08 0.79
C GLU A 205 -25.29 31.30 -0.41
N PRO A 206 -24.69 31.97 -1.39
CA PRO A 206 -24.17 31.30 -2.57
C PRO A 206 -23.21 30.22 -2.07
N ALA A 207 -23.53 28.97 -2.40
CA ALA A 207 -22.71 27.83 -2.01
C ALA A 207 -21.25 28.17 -2.37
N ALA A 208 -20.36 28.07 -1.38
CA ALA A 208 -18.95 28.38 -1.59
C ALA A 208 -18.48 27.63 -2.84
N SER A 209 -17.85 28.36 -3.78
CA SER A 209 -17.38 27.75 -5.01
C SER A 209 -16.33 26.70 -4.68
N LEU A 210 -16.69 25.42 -4.82
CA LEU A 210 -15.76 24.31 -4.59
C LEU A 210 -14.57 24.43 -5.57
N PRO A 211 -13.35 24.07 -5.14
CA PRO A 211 -12.19 24.03 -6.02
C PRO A 211 -12.39 23.10 -7.23
N GLY A 212 -11.87 23.52 -8.38
CA GLY A 212 -11.92 22.78 -9.63
C GLY A 212 -13.25 22.87 -10.38
N GLU A 213 -13.22 22.42 -11.63
CA GLU A 213 -14.40 22.38 -12.50
C GLU A 213 -15.21 21.11 -12.22
N PRO A 214 -16.55 21.16 -12.25
CA PRO A 214 -17.35 19.94 -12.30
C PRO A 214 -16.88 19.06 -13.46
N HIS A 215 -16.73 17.76 -13.20
CA HIS A 215 -16.31 16.80 -14.21
C HIS A 215 -17.42 15.79 -14.47
N GLU A 216 -17.78 15.63 -15.74
CA GLU A 216 -18.88 14.74 -16.16
C GLU A 216 -18.50 13.26 -16.08
N PHE A 217 -17.22 12.93 -16.15
CA PHE A 217 -16.75 11.56 -16.05
C PHE A 217 -16.43 11.23 -14.60
N GLY A 218 -17.13 10.25 -14.04
CA GLY A 218 -16.94 9.79 -12.67
C GLY A 218 -17.87 8.63 -12.33
N PRO A 219 -17.63 7.96 -11.20
CA PRO A 219 -18.49 6.87 -10.76
C PRO A 219 -19.90 7.40 -10.47
N PRO A 220 -20.96 6.67 -10.85
CA PRO A 220 -22.32 7.10 -10.60
C PRO A 220 -22.61 7.12 -9.10
N GLU A 221 -23.62 7.90 -8.70
CA GLU A 221 -24.08 7.92 -7.31
C GLU A 221 -24.46 6.50 -6.85
N GLY A 222 -23.96 6.12 -5.68
CA GLY A 222 -24.21 4.80 -5.09
C GLY A 222 -23.18 3.73 -5.49
N ALA A 223 -22.29 4.00 -6.45
CA ALA A 223 -21.23 3.05 -6.81
C ALA A 223 -20.28 2.78 -5.63
N ALA A 224 -19.97 1.51 -5.41
CA ALA A 224 -18.96 1.08 -4.45
C ALA A 224 -17.56 1.26 -5.06
N LEU A 225 -16.64 1.85 -4.30
CA LEU A 225 -15.26 2.11 -4.69
C LEU A 225 -14.31 1.53 -3.65
N ALA A 226 -13.42 0.65 -4.09
CA ALA A 226 -12.32 0.17 -3.26
C ALA A 226 -11.18 1.19 -3.20
N VAL A 227 -10.46 1.20 -2.07
CA VAL A 227 -9.20 1.93 -1.92
C VAL A 227 -8.09 1.12 -2.59
N VAL A 228 -7.47 1.66 -3.64
CA VAL A 228 -6.47 0.95 -4.45
C VAL A 228 -5.14 1.69 -4.51
N GLY A 229 -4.04 0.96 -4.60
CA GLY A 229 -2.69 1.54 -4.75
C GLY A 229 -2.20 2.33 -3.55
N VAL A 230 -2.82 2.14 -2.39
CA VAL A 230 -2.37 2.63 -1.09
C VAL A 230 -1.71 1.46 -0.37
N SER A 231 -0.46 1.64 0.05
CA SER A 231 0.26 0.60 0.80
C SER A 231 -0.43 0.35 2.15
N HIS A 232 -0.35 -0.87 2.67
CA HIS A 232 -0.96 -1.26 3.95
C HIS A 232 -0.47 -0.45 5.17
N ASP A 233 0.70 0.17 5.07
CA ASP A 233 1.31 1.06 6.06
C ASP A 233 1.11 2.55 5.75
N SER A 234 0.30 2.85 4.73
CA SER A 234 -0.02 4.19 4.27
C SER A 234 -1.50 4.50 4.49
N VAL A 235 -1.81 5.80 4.44
CA VAL A 235 -3.16 6.31 4.70
C VAL A 235 -3.67 7.09 3.49
N LEU A 236 -4.93 6.89 3.12
CA LEU A 236 -5.61 7.75 2.16
C LEU A 236 -6.32 8.87 2.91
N ASN A 237 -5.90 10.10 2.63
CA ASN A 237 -6.51 11.30 3.22
C ASN A 237 -7.79 11.67 2.47
N VAL A 238 -8.87 11.81 3.22
CA VAL A 238 -10.15 12.31 2.73
C VAL A 238 -10.35 13.73 3.21
N ARG A 239 -10.80 14.60 2.31
CA ARG A 239 -10.80 16.06 2.51
C ARG A 239 -12.20 16.67 2.51
N ASP A 240 -12.39 17.81 3.14
CA ASP A 240 -13.68 18.53 3.17
C ASP A 240 -14.10 19.01 1.78
N VAL A 241 -13.13 19.47 0.98
CA VAL A 241 -13.26 19.86 -0.43
C VAL A 241 -12.05 19.30 -1.22
N PRO A 242 -12.08 19.28 -2.56
CA PRO A 242 -10.92 18.85 -3.35
C PRO A 242 -9.65 19.63 -2.97
N ALA A 243 -8.61 18.90 -2.56
CA ALA A 243 -7.35 19.45 -2.05
C ALA A 243 -7.48 20.38 -0.82
N GLY A 244 -8.58 20.31 -0.07
CA GLY A 244 -8.87 21.07 1.15
C GLY A 244 -8.24 20.51 2.43
N GLU A 245 -8.87 20.72 3.57
CA GLU A 245 -8.46 20.19 4.87
C GLU A 245 -8.79 18.69 4.99
N ILE A 246 -7.98 17.93 5.73
CA ILE A 246 -8.23 16.50 5.96
C ILE A 246 -9.35 16.37 7.00
N VAL A 247 -10.40 15.60 6.68
CA VAL A 247 -11.53 15.32 7.58
C VAL A 247 -11.56 13.88 8.07
N ALA A 248 -10.93 12.96 7.34
CA ALA A 248 -10.79 11.57 7.73
C ALA A 248 -9.55 10.93 7.10
N ARG A 249 -9.11 9.82 7.67
CA ARG A 249 -8.05 8.95 7.16
C ARG A 249 -8.61 7.56 6.91
N LEU A 250 -8.22 6.97 5.79
CA LEU A 250 -8.56 5.60 5.42
C LEU A 250 -7.30 4.73 5.47
N ASP A 251 -7.30 3.75 6.37
CA ASP A 251 -6.17 2.85 6.58
C ASP A 251 -6.57 1.44 6.15
N ASN A 252 -5.76 0.79 5.31
CA ASN A 252 -5.96 -0.60 4.93
C ASN A 252 -5.42 -1.50 6.05
N VAL A 253 -6.30 -2.25 6.71
CA VAL A 253 -5.91 -3.13 7.82
C VAL A 253 -6.29 -4.58 7.52
N MET A 254 -5.27 -5.45 7.53
CA MET A 254 -5.45 -6.89 7.50
C MET A 254 -5.42 -7.40 8.94
N ASN A 255 -6.53 -7.97 9.41
CA ASN A 255 -6.57 -8.67 10.70
C ASN A 255 -6.45 -10.17 10.48
N VAL A 256 -5.57 -10.83 11.22
CA VAL A 256 -5.39 -12.28 11.17
C VAL A 256 -6.73 -12.98 11.42
N GLY A 257 -7.21 -13.75 10.45
CA GLY A 257 -8.46 -14.52 10.56
C GLY A 257 -9.75 -13.70 10.41
N SER A 258 -9.66 -12.47 9.91
CA SER A 258 -10.83 -11.66 9.51
C SER A 258 -10.69 -11.24 8.05
N GLU A 259 -11.83 -10.96 7.41
CA GLU A 259 -11.84 -10.37 6.08
C GLU A 259 -11.05 -9.04 6.07
N PRO A 260 -10.38 -8.71 4.95
CA PRO A 260 -9.68 -7.45 4.80
C PRO A 260 -10.63 -6.26 4.99
N VAL A 261 -10.21 -5.25 5.76
CA VAL A 261 -11.04 -4.08 6.06
C VAL A 261 -10.29 -2.76 5.88
N VAL A 262 -11.04 -1.70 5.61
CA VAL A 262 -10.56 -0.32 5.65
C VAL A 262 -11.08 0.34 6.91
N TYR A 263 -10.19 0.85 7.75
CA TYR A 263 -10.56 1.66 8.90
C TYR A 263 -10.73 3.11 8.50
N VAL A 264 -11.86 3.70 8.88
CA VAL A 264 -12.11 5.13 8.79
C VAL A 264 -11.75 5.75 10.13
N ARG A 265 -10.78 6.64 10.15
CA ARG A 265 -10.35 7.35 11.36
C ARG A 265 -10.57 8.84 11.23
N GLU A 266 -10.65 9.51 12.38
CA GLU A 266 -10.60 10.97 12.43
C GLU A 266 -9.26 11.51 11.88
N ALA A 267 -9.28 12.74 11.38
CA ALA A 267 -8.10 13.38 10.79
C ALA A 267 -6.93 13.50 11.78
N ASP A 268 -7.21 13.98 12.99
CA ASP A 268 -6.20 14.35 13.99
C ASP A 268 -6.11 13.36 15.16
N SER A 269 -6.80 12.22 15.07
CA SER A 269 -6.82 11.21 16.14
C SER A 269 -6.89 9.80 15.57
N ASP A 270 -6.47 8.80 16.35
CA ASP A 270 -6.61 7.40 15.96
C ASP A 270 -8.00 6.82 16.31
N ALA A 271 -8.97 7.68 16.65
CA ALA A 271 -10.33 7.24 16.91
C ALA A 271 -10.93 6.59 15.66
N LEU A 272 -11.40 5.35 15.82
CA LEU A 272 -12.07 4.60 14.77
C LEU A 272 -13.51 5.11 14.64
N LEU A 273 -13.84 5.64 13.47
CA LEU A 273 -15.19 6.10 13.11
C LEU A 273 -16.03 4.95 12.55
N ALA A 274 -15.44 4.16 11.65
CA ALA A 274 -16.10 3.05 10.99
C ALA A 274 -15.11 2.00 10.47
N THR A 275 -15.63 0.82 10.17
CA THR A 275 -14.92 -0.25 9.46
C THR A 275 -15.67 -0.52 8.16
N LEU A 276 -14.95 -0.50 7.05
CA LEU A 276 -15.48 -0.76 5.71
C LEU A 276 -14.88 -2.08 5.20
N ASP A 277 -15.65 -2.78 4.38
CA ASP A 277 -15.18 -3.95 3.63
C ASP A 277 -14.15 -3.49 2.57
N LEU A 278 -13.00 -4.16 2.43
CA LEU A 278 -11.95 -3.73 1.49
C LEU A 278 -12.38 -3.79 0.01
N ASN A 279 -13.30 -4.69 -0.32
CA ASN A 279 -13.78 -4.89 -1.69
C ASN A 279 -14.89 -3.91 -2.05
N ARG A 280 -15.69 -3.46 -1.08
CA ARG A 280 -16.75 -2.45 -1.31
C ARG A 280 -16.33 -1.02 -0.98
N GLY A 281 -15.39 -0.87 -0.06
CA GLY A 281 -14.80 0.40 0.38
C GLY A 281 -15.83 1.48 0.68
N VAL A 282 -15.74 2.56 -0.09
CA VAL A 282 -16.51 3.81 0.08
C VAL A 282 -17.57 3.94 -1.00
N ILE A 283 -18.61 4.76 -0.76
CA ILE A 283 -19.70 4.93 -1.72
C ILE A 283 -19.56 6.27 -2.44
N ALA A 284 -19.54 6.26 -3.77
CA ALA A 284 -19.55 7.47 -4.58
C ALA A 284 -20.88 8.24 -4.41
N THR A 285 -20.80 9.57 -4.32
CA THR A 285 -21.98 10.44 -4.30
C THR A 285 -22.41 10.90 -5.70
N GLY A 286 -21.64 10.56 -6.74
CA GLY A 286 -21.81 11.06 -8.11
C GLY A 286 -21.15 12.41 -8.36
N ASN A 287 -20.71 13.14 -7.32
CA ASN A 287 -20.02 14.42 -7.50
C ASN A 287 -18.53 14.20 -7.81
N THR A 288 -18.08 14.75 -8.94
CA THR A 288 -16.67 14.70 -9.36
C THR A 288 -16.16 16.09 -9.74
N ARG A 289 -14.92 16.38 -9.34
CA ARG A 289 -14.23 17.65 -9.59
C ARG A 289 -12.89 17.40 -10.28
N ARG A 290 -12.65 18.11 -11.38
CA ARG A 290 -11.37 18.12 -12.07
C ARG A 290 -10.55 19.33 -11.63
N LEU A 291 -9.39 19.05 -11.06
CA LEU A 291 -8.33 20.02 -10.82
C LEU A 291 -7.28 19.91 -11.94
N PRO A 292 -6.35 20.87 -12.09
CA PRO A 292 -5.36 20.84 -13.16
C PRO A 292 -4.53 19.54 -13.23
N THR A 293 -4.30 18.88 -12.09
CA THR A 293 -3.40 17.72 -11.98
C THR A 293 -4.09 16.41 -11.64
N THR A 294 -5.35 16.44 -11.20
CA THR A 294 -6.01 15.24 -10.66
C THR A 294 -7.52 15.41 -10.66
N ILE A 295 -8.21 14.27 -10.65
CA ILE A 295 -9.66 14.21 -10.49
C ILE A 295 -9.96 13.76 -9.06
N TRP A 296 -11.00 14.35 -8.48
CA TRP A 296 -11.46 14.07 -7.12
C TRP A 296 -12.90 13.59 -7.16
N HIS A 297 -13.18 12.53 -6.41
CA HIS A 297 -14.53 12.02 -6.20
C HIS A 297 -14.98 12.36 -4.79
N GLU A 298 -16.21 12.83 -4.65
CA GLU A 298 -16.86 12.94 -3.36
C GLU A 298 -17.42 11.56 -2.98
N ILE A 299 -17.03 11.10 -1.80
CA ILE A 299 -17.30 9.78 -1.27
C ILE A 299 -17.99 9.88 0.08
N ARG A 300 -18.83 8.89 0.37
CA ARG A 300 -19.47 8.66 1.66
C ARG A 300 -18.79 7.48 2.35
N MET A 301 -18.45 7.69 3.62
CA MET A 301 -17.78 6.71 4.49
C MET A 301 -18.60 6.63 5.79
N ALA A 302 -19.46 5.62 5.90
CA ALA A 302 -20.48 5.58 6.96
C ALA A 302 -21.29 6.90 7.01
N ASP A 303 -21.23 7.62 8.12
CA ASP A 303 -21.95 8.89 8.33
C ASP A 303 -21.15 10.13 7.89
N ALA A 304 -19.93 9.97 7.38
CA ALA A 304 -19.07 11.06 6.91
C ALA A 304 -19.11 11.19 5.38
N VAL A 305 -18.91 12.41 4.88
CA VAL A 305 -18.75 12.73 3.46
C VAL A 305 -17.46 13.53 3.29
N GLY A 306 -16.71 13.25 2.23
CA GLY A 306 -15.54 14.03 1.87
C GLY A 306 -15.00 13.66 0.49
N TRP A 307 -13.84 14.21 0.13
CA TRP A 307 -13.25 14.14 -1.20
C TRP A 307 -11.93 13.40 -1.16
N ALA A 308 -11.76 12.45 -2.08
CA ALA A 308 -10.50 11.74 -2.27
C ALA A 308 -10.12 11.70 -3.75
N SER A 309 -8.82 11.54 -4.03
CA SER A 309 -8.32 11.49 -5.40
C SER A 309 -8.77 10.21 -6.10
N SER A 310 -9.21 10.31 -7.34
CA SER A 310 -9.53 9.16 -8.20
C SER A 310 -8.31 8.23 -8.40
N ALA A 311 -7.11 8.75 -8.20
CA ALA A 311 -5.88 7.97 -8.24
C ALA A 311 -5.81 6.86 -7.18
N PHE A 312 -6.69 6.84 -6.18
CA PHE A 312 -6.71 5.80 -5.14
C PHE A 312 -8.09 5.16 -4.95
N LEU A 313 -9.02 5.43 -5.86
CA LEU A 313 -10.38 4.89 -5.82
C LEU A 313 -10.70 4.22 -7.15
N SER A 314 -11.23 3.00 -7.09
CA SER A 314 -11.71 2.28 -8.27
C SER A 314 -12.84 1.35 -7.88
N PRO A 315 -13.85 1.17 -8.73
CA PRO A 315 -14.75 0.04 -8.58
C PRO A 315 -14.00 -1.25 -8.90
N LEU A 316 -14.38 -2.33 -8.22
CA LEU A 316 -13.82 -3.66 -8.46
C LEU A 316 -14.79 -4.45 -9.34
N GLY A 317 -14.22 -5.12 -10.35
CA GLY A 317 -14.93 -6.06 -11.19
C GLY A 317 -14.92 -7.48 -10.59
N ASP A 318 -15.05 -8.46 -11.47
CA ASP A 318 -15.06 -9.87 -11.11
C ASP A 318 -13.73 -10.36 -10.54
N THR A 319 -13.84 -11.38 -9.70
CA THR A 319 -12.71 -12.13 -9.11
C THR A 319 -12.64 -13.51 -9.74
N SER A 320 -11.45 -13.90 -10.19
CA SER A 320 -11.18 -15.21 -10.79
C SER A 320 -9.93 -15.87 -10.19
N ASP A 321 -9.81 -17.18 -10.31
CA ASP A 321 -8.58 -17.91 -9.97
C ASP A 321 -7.54 -17.72 -11.09
N ALA A 322 -6.42 -17.08 -10.76
CA ALA A 322 -5.32 -16.79 -11.68
C ALA A 322 -4.12 -17.75 -11.49
N THR A 323 -4.23 -18.75 -10.61
CA THR A 323 -3.10 -19.58 -10.18
C THR A 323 -2.43 -20.30 -11.35
N ALA A 324 -3.21 -20.93 -12.23
CA ALA A 324 -2.70 -21.71 -13.34
C ALA A 324 -1.94 -20.83 -14.36
N ASP A 325 -2.48 -19.65 -14.68
CA ASP A 325 -1.90 -18.71 -15.64
C ASP A 325 -0.58 -18.13 -15.12
N ILE A 326 -0.51 -17.83 -13.82
CA ILE A 326 0.70 -17.34 -13.15
C ILE A 326 1.79 -18.41 -13.16
N VAL A 327 1.46 -19.66 -12.78
CA VAL A 327 2.42 -20.77 -12.81
C VAL A 327 2.89 -21.08 -14.22
N ALA A 328 1.99 -21.04 -15.21
CA ALA A 328 2.36 -21.22 -16.62
C ALA A 328 3.32 -20.12 -17.10
N THR A 329 3.10 -18.87 -16.68
CA THR A 329 3.94 -17.72 -17.05
C THR A 329 5.34 -17.81 -16.42
N LEU A 330 5.42 -18.24 -15.16
CA LEU A 330 6.70 -18.37 -14.44
C LEU A 330 7.44 -19.67 -14.78
N GLY A 331 6.75 -20.69 -15.28
CA GLY A 331 7.31 -21.99 -15.65
C GLY A 331 7.42 -22.99 -14.51
N GLU A 332 7.22 -22.56 -13.26
CA GLU A 332 7.18 -23.39 -12.07
C GLU A 332 6.33 -22.74 -10.96
N THR A 333 5.98 -23.49 -9.91
CA THR A 333 5.30 -22.91 -8.74
C THR A 333 6.28 -22.02 -7.98
N PRO A 334 6.03 -20.71 -7.87
CA PRO A 334 6.96 -19.81 -7.23
C PRO A 334 7.04 -20.07 -5.72
N ALA A 335 8.23 -19.86 -5.18
CA ALA A 335 8.52 -19.88 -3.75
C ALA A 335 9.45 -18.72 -3.38
N ALA A 336 9.35 -18.21 -2.16
CA ALA A 336 10.20 -17.12 -1.66
C ALA A 336 10.41 -17.19 -0.15
N GLU A 337 11.41 -16.48 0.38
CA GLU A 337 11.69 -16.49 1.83
C GLU A 337 10.61 -15.76 2.63
N THR A 338 9.90 -14.81 2.01
CA THR A 338 8.84 -14.03 2.65
C THR A 338 7.58 -13.95 1.79
N LEU A 339 6.42 -13.79 2.41
CA LEU A 339 5.15 -13.55 1.68
C LEU A 339 5.22 -12.31 0.79
N ALA A 340 5.87 -11.24 1.25
CA ALA A 340 6.02 -10.00 0.47
C ALA A 340 6.89 -10.21 -0.78
N GLU A 341 7.94 -11.02 -0.70
CA GLU A 341 8.75 -11.38 -1.85
C GLU A 341 7.96 -12.27 -2.82
N LEU A 342 7.25 -13.29 -2.31
CA LEU A 342 6.39 -14.15 -3.12
C LEU A 342 5.32 -13.32 -3.86
N ALA A 343 4.67 -12.38 -3.18
CA ALA A 343 3.67 -11.51 -3.79
C ALA A 343 4.25 -10.64 -4.90
N ARG A 344 5.49 -10.17 -4.78
CA ARG A 344 6.16 -9.42 -5.85
C ARG A 344 6.48 -10.30 -7.05
N ILE A 345 6.88 -11.55 -6.84
CA ILE A 345 7.11 -12.53 -7.93
C ILE A 345 5.79 -12.77 -8.68
N VAL A 346 4.71 -13.03 -7.93
CA VAL A 346 3.36 -13.23 -8.47
C VAL A 346 2.86 -12.00 -9.22
N ALA A 347 2.96 -10.81 -8.62
CA ALA A 347 2.58 -9.56 -9.24
C ALA A 347 3.38 -9.26 -10.51
N GLY A 348 4.67 -9.61 -10.54
CA GLY A 348 5.52 -9.47 -11.72
C GLY A 348 5.05 -10.32 -12.90
N ALA A 349 4.36 -11.44 -12.67
CA ALA A 349 3.82 -12.28 -13.74
C ALA A 349 2.63 -11.65 -14.47
N VAL A 350 1.89 -10.73 -13.83
CA VAL A 350 0.73 -10.04 -14.41
C VAL A 350 0.99 -8.57 -14.72
N ALA A 351 2.15 -8.04 -14.33
CA ALA A 351 2.53 -6.66 -14.58
C ALA A 351 2.79 -6.42 -16.07
N SER A 352 2.44 -5.22 -16.53
CA SER A 352 2.79 -4.74 -17.88
C SER A 352 4.13 -4.02 -17.87
N ASP A 353 4.93 -4.25 -18.92
CA ASP A 353 6.13 -3.47 -19.22
C ASP A 353 5.79 -2.13 -19.92
N GLY A 354 4.60 -2.02 -20.51
CA GLY A 354 4.19 -0.87 -21.32
C GLY A 354 2.69 -0.60 -21.26
N PRO A 355 2.22 0.40 -20.49
CA PRO A 355 2.99 1.22 -19.53
C PRO A 355 3.51 0.38 -18.35
N PRO A 356 4.61 0.81 -17.67
CA PRO A 356 5.14 0.08 -16.53
C PRO A 356 4.12 0.05 -15.39
N SER A 357 3.76 -1.15 -14.95
CA SER A 357 2.83 -1.30 -13.84
C SER A 357 3.46 -0.91 -12.50
N ARG A 358 2.67 -0.28 -11.63
CA ARG A 358 3.00 0.01 -10.24
C ARG A 358 2.44 -1.10 -9.35
N ILE A 359 3.34 -1.79 -8.65
CA ILE A 359 3.00 -2.87 -7.71
C ILE A 359 3.00 -2.31 -6.29
N VAL A 360 1.88 -2.43 -5.57
CA VAL A 360 1.70 -1.90 -4.21
C VAL A 360 1.16 -3.00 -3.30
N VAL A 361 1.84 -3.26 -2.18
CA VAL A 361 1.35 -4.19 -1.16
C VAL A 361 0.25 -3.50 -0.34
N SER A 362 -1.00 -3.75 -0.73
CA SER A 362 -2.18 -3.07 -0.18
C SER A 362 -2.69 -3.70 1.12
N GLY A 363 -2.39 -4.98 1.37
CA GLY A 363 -2.69 -5.68 2.61
C GLY A 363 -1.44 -6.16 3.34
N ALA A 364 -1.40 -5.99 4.67
CA ALA A 364 -0.31 -6.52 5.48
C ALA A 364 -0.25 -8.06 5.39
N PRO A 365 0.95 -8.67 5.35
CA PRO A 365 1.08 -10.12 5.34
C PRO A 365 0.48 -10.74 6.61
N VAL A 366 -0.37 -11.75 6.44
CA VAL A 366 -0.96 -12.53 7.53
C VAL A 366 -0.34 -13.92 7.50
N ILE A 367 0.20 -14.39 8.63
CA ILE A 367 0.78 -15.73 8.76
C ILE A 367 -0.13 -16.57 9.64
N GLY A 368 -0.81 -17.55 9.04
CA GLY A 368 -1.56 -18.60 9.73
C GLY A 368 -1.21 -19.97 9.18
N ASP A 369 -2.17 -20.91 9.18
CA ASP A 369 -2.03 -22.21 8.50
C ASP A 369 -1.78 -22.05 6.99
N LEU A 370 -2.32 -20.96 6.44
CA LEU A 370 -2.08 -20.44 5.11
C LEU A 370 -1.65 -18.98 5.27
N GLY A 371 -0.51 -18.61 4.69
CA GLY A 371 -0.05 -17.25 4.58
C GLY A 371 -0.84 -16.50 3.52
N GLU A 372 -1.20 -15.25 3.79
CA GLU A 372 -2.04 -14.43 2.93
C GLU A 372 -1.44 -13.03 2.77
N ILE A 373 -1.52 -12.47 1.57
CA ILE A 373 -1.10 -11.10 1.30
C ILE A 373 -1.85 -10.53 0.08
N THR A 374 -2.23 -9.25 0.15
CA THR A 374 -2.91 -8.54 -0.94
C THR A 374 -1.97 -7.56 -1.62
N VAL A 375 -1.94 -7.58 -2.94
CA VAL A 375 -1.11 -6.69 -3.77
C VAL A 375 -1.93 -6.11 -4.92
N ASP A 376 -1.84 -4.81 -5.14
CA ASP A 376 -2.45 -4.11 -6.27
C ASP A 376 -1.39 -3.92 -7.36
N VAL A 377 -1.70 -4.35 -8.58
CA VAL A 377 -0.90 -4.17 -9.79
C VAL A 377 -1.64 -3.18 -10.69
N LEU A 378 -1.18 -1.94 -10.75
CA LEU A 378 -1.87 -0.83 -11.42
C LEU A 378 -1.10 -0.35 -12.64
N GLY A 379 -1.79 0.20 -13.64
CA GLY A 379 -1.17 0.74 -14.85
C GLY A 379 -1.03 -0.32 -15.92
N LEU A 380 -2.15 -0.91 -16.30
CA LEU A 380 -2.27 -1.76 -17.48
C LEU A 380 -2.53 -0.90 -18.72
N PRO A 381 -2.28 -1.43 -19.94
CA PRO A 381 -2.49 -0.68 -21.19
C PRO A 381 -3.96 -0.52 -21.59
N ASP A 382 -4.86 -1.31 -20.99
CA ASP A 382 -6.29 -1.27 -21.24
C ASP A 382 -6.92 -0.07 -20.52
N ASP A 383 -7.74 0.72 -21.23
CA ASP A 383 -8.34 1.94 -20.71
C ASP A 383 -9.65 1.71 -19.94
N ALA A 384 -10.17 0.48 -19.93
CA ALA A 384 -11.23 0.01 -19.05
C ALA A 384 -10.66 -0.68 -17.81
N VAL A 385 -9.58 -1.45 -17.96
CA VAL A 385 -8.93 -2.15 -16.86
C VAL A 385 -7.73 -1.38 -16.34
N ARG A 386 -7.91 -0.77 -15.18
CA ARG A 386 -6.84 -0.02 -14.50
C ARG A 386 -5.73 -0.92 -13.94
N GLY A 387 -6.08 -2.14 -13.53
CA GLY A 387 -5.16 -3.04 -12.85
C GLY A 387 -5.80 -4.33 -12.35
N PHE A 388 -5.06 -5.03 -11.50
CA PHE A 388 -5.53 -6.21 -10.76
C PHE A 388 -5.22 -6.07 -9.28
N ARG A 389 -6.12 -6.55 -8.43
CA ARG A 389 -5.85 -6.83 -7.02
C ARG A 389 -5.66 -8.33 -6.88
N LEU A 390 -4.48 -8.74 -6.45
CA LEU A 390 -4.15 -10.14 -6.24
C LEU A 390 -4.20 -10.44 -4.75
N GLN A 391 -4.99 -11.44 -4.37
CA GLN A 391 -4.96 -12.06 -3.05
C GLN A 391 -4.15 -13.36 -3.18
N VAL A 392 -2.95 -13.34 -2.62
CA VAL A 392 -1.97 -14.42 -2.76
C VAL A 392 -2.00 -15.27 -1.51
N PHE A 393 -2.26 -16.57 -1.70
CA PHE A 393 -2.25 -17.56 -0.64
C PHE A 393 -1.05 -18.50 -0.78
N ALA A 394 -0.32 -18.72 0.30
CA ALA A 394 0.90 -19.51 0.30
C ALA A 394 1.04 -20.38 1.54
N GLN A 395 1.66 -21.54 1.41
CA GLN A 395 1.97 -22.40 2.54
C GLN A 395 3.45 -22.29 2.88
N GLN A 396 3.76 -22.16 4.16
CA GLN A 396 5.14 -22.26 4.62
C GLN A 396 5.62 -23.71 4.54
N ASP A 397 6.71 -23.96 3.84
CA ASP A 397 7.38 -25.24 3.82
C ASP A 397 8.10 -25.46 5.17
N PRO A 398 7.77 -26.50 5.94
CA PRO A 398 8.39 -26.75 7.25
C PRO A 398 9.88 -27.07 7.17
N GLY A 399 10.38 -27.52 6.01
CA GLY A 399 11.79 -27.85 5.83
C GLY A 399 12.68 -26.63 5.62
N SER A 400 12.27 -25.74 4.72
CA SER A 400 13.04 -24.54 4.35
C SER A 400 12.62 -23.27 5.08
N GLY A 401 11.40 -23.22 5.62
CA GLY A 401 10.78 -22.00 6.13
C GLY A 401 10.30 -21.03 5.04
N SER A 402 10.50 -21.37 3.76
CA SER A 402 10.05 -20.55 2.63
C SER A 402 8.54 -20.68 2.40
N PHE A 403 7.94 -19.69 1.76
CA PHE A 403 6.54 -19.70 1.35
C PHE A 403 6.42 -20.18 -0.09
N VAL A 404 5.60 -21.21 -0.31
CA VAL A 404 5.29 -21.77 -1.62
C VAL A 404 3.87 -21.40 -2.01
N LEU A 405 3.68 -20.89 -3.22
CA LEU A 405 2.36 -20.49 -3.72
C LEU A 405 1.36 -21.66 -3.67
N LYS A 406 0.13 -21.37 -3.23
CA LYS A 406 -1.01 -22.30 -3.25
C LYS A 406 -2.10 -21.87 -4.21
N SER A 407 -2.54 -20.63 -4.09
CA SER A 407 -3.54 -20.06 -4.99
C SER A 407 -3.37 -18.55 -5.10
N VAL A 408 -3.89 -17.99 -6.18
CA VAL A 408 -4.00 -16.55 -6.41
C VAL A 408 -5.41 -16.25 -6.89
N GLU A 409 -6.13 -15.44 -6.13
CA GLU A 409 -7.36 -14.81 -6.58
C GLU A 409 -7.03 -13.44 -7.17
N SER A 410 -7.54 -13.17 -8.38
CA SER A 410 -7.33 -11.92 -9.09
C SER A 410 -8.65 -11.20 -9.27
N THR A 411 -8.81 -10.06 -8.61
CA THR A 411 -9.94 -9.15 -8.79
C THR A 411 -9.56 -8.05 -9.77
N THR A 412 -10.40 -7.84 -10.78
CA THR A 412 -10.16 -6.78 -11.78
C THR A 412 -10.39 -5.41 -11.14
N ILE A 413 -9.47 -4.46 -11.33
CA ILE A 413 -9.62 -3.07 -10.91
C ILE A 413 -10.01 -2.27 -12.13
N CYS A 414 -11.26 -1.78 -12.17
CA CYS A 414 -11.78 -1.04 -13.31
C CYS A 414 -11.44 0.46 -13.19
N ASP A 415 -11.38 1.15 -14.32
CA ASP A 415 -11.23 2.61 -14.30
C ASP A 415 -12.46 3.27 -13.65
N SER A 416 -12.23 4.22 -12.74
CA SER A 416 -13.29 4.88 -11.97
C SER A 416 -14.30 5.63 -12.83
N HIS A 417 -13.94 5.99 -14.06
CA HIS A 417 -14.79 6.77 -14.95
C HIS A 417 -15.71 5.92 -15.83
N ARG A 418 -15.43 4.63 -15.98
CA ARG A 418 -16.23 3.75 -16.84
C ARG A 418 -17.23 2.90 -16.07
N GLY A 419 -16.87 2.51 -14.85
CA GLY A 419 -17.73 1.73 -13.98
C GLY A 419 -17.56 0.24 -14.18
N VAL A 420 -18.56 -0.52 -13.73
CA VAL A 420 -18.58 -1.98 -13.74
C VAL A 420 -19.99 -2.41 -14.15
N SER A 421 -20.07 -3.34 -15.09
CA SER A 421 -21.34 -3.93 -15.54
C SER A 421 -22.00 -4.77 -14.43
N GLU A 422 -23.26 -5.18 -14.63
CA GLU A 422 -23.94 -6.07 -13.68
C GLU A 422 -23.24 -7.44 -13.57
N GLU A 423 -22.55 -7.86 -14.62
CA GLU A 423 -21.73 -9.06 -14.69
C GLU A 423 -20.30 -8.85 -14.20
N GLY A 424 -19.96 -7.71 -13.59
CA GLY A 424 -18.63 -7.49 -13.01
C GLY A 424 -17.53 -7.17 -14.03
N LEU A 425 -17.88 -6.85 -15.27
CA LEU A 425 -16.92 -6.47 -16.31
C LEU A 425 -16.62 -4.97 -16.25
N CYS A 426 -15.39 -4.57 -16.56
CA CYS A 426 -15.05 -3.15 -16.73
C CYS A 426 -15.62 -2.67 -18.08
N ASP A 427 -16.41 -1.60 -18.05
CA ASP A 427 -16.99 -0.96 -19.24
C ASP A 427 -16.03 0.00 -19.95
#